data_AF-A0A1C0SLS6-F1
#
_entry.id   AF-A0A1C0SLS6-F1
#
_cell.length_a   1.000
_cell.length_b   1.000
_cell.length_c   1.000
_cell.angle_alpha   90.00
_cell.angle_beta   90.00
_cell.angle_gamma   90.00
#
_symmetry.space_group_name_H-M   'P 1'
#
loop_
_entity.id
_entity.type
_entity.pdbx_description
1 polymer ?
#
loop_
_entity_poly.entity_id
_entity_poly.type
_entity_poly.pdbx_seq_one_letter_code
_entity_poly.pdbx_strand_id
1 'polypeptide(L)'
;MNLSLGSVTFSDVEIPILWGTRAILEDGKRRISVINIAGAKPELEILGDKPAPNIKFIPSGSGFKILADDGHISYIFWPQSKSLTSPDNRLPPIQIENSSVVVGTNRISSSMISGFGVGIAVSEDGGIAIGAPLPPGLARLRR
;
A
#
# COMPACT_ATOMS: atom_id res chain seq x y z
N MET A 1 -14.55 -3.32 -0.36
CA MET A 1 -14.89 -1.87 -0.51
C MET A 1 -14.71 -1.46 -1.97
N ASN A 2 -15.50 -0.50 -2.47
CA ASN A 2 -15.34 0.02 -3.82
C ASN A 2 -14.67 1.41 -3.81
N LEU A 3 -13.65 1.59 -4.64
CA LEU A 3 -12.93 2.85 -4.79
C LEU A 3 -12.82 3.25 -6.28
N SER A 4 -12.82 4.54 -6.57
CA SER A 4 -12.60 5.08 -7.91
C SER A 4 -11.51 6.14 -7.89
N LEU A 5 -10.54 5.99 -8.79
CA LEU A 5 -9.43 6.93 -8.95
C LEU A 5 -9.22 7.20 -10.45
N GLY A 6 -9.66 8.38 -10.90
CA GLY A 6 -9.69 8.70 -12.33
C GLY A 6 -10.58 7.72 -13.11
N SER A 7 -10.02 7.07 -14.12
CA SER A 7 -10.70 6.02 -14.90
C SER A 7 -10.58 4.62 -14.29
N VAL A 8 -9.80 4.44 -13.21
CA VAL A 8 -9.59 3.14 -12.56
C VAL A 8 -10.65 2.93 -11.50
N THR A 9 -11.28 1.74 -11.52
CA THR A 9 -12.22 1.31 -10.49
C THR A 9 -11.64 0.09 -9.77
N PHE A 10 -11.59 0.16 -8.45
CA PHE A 10 -11.24 -0.93 -7.56
C PHE A 10 -12.53 -1.47 -6.98
N SER A 11 -12.88 -2.70 -7.35
CA SER A 11 -14.08 -3.36 -6.84
C SER A 11 -13.70 -4.35 -5.74
N ASP A 12 -14.48 -4.34 -4.66
CA ASP A 12 -14.37 -5.30 -3.56
C ASP A 12 -12.95 -5.46 -3.00
N VAL A 13 -12.24 -4.33 -2.86
CA VAL A 13 -10.89 -4.29 -2.29
C VAL A 13 -10.91 -4.13 -0.77
N GLU A 14 -9.89 -4.68 -0.13
CA GLU A 14 -9.55 -4.43 1.27
C GLU A 14 -8.34 -3.50 1.36
N ILE A 15 -8.19 -2.81 2.48
CA ILE A 15 -6.98 -2.01 2.78
C ILE A 15 -6.31 -2.63 4.01
N PRO A 16 -5.53 -3.71 3.83
CA PRO A 16 -4.85 -4.36 4.94
C PRO A 16 -3.85 -3.42 5.64
N ILE A 17 -3.21 -2.52 4.88
CA ILE A 17 -2.13 -1.67 5.40
C ILE A 17 -2.20 -0.26 4.85
N LEU A 18 -2.01 0.73 5.73
CA LEU A 18 -1.54 2.07 5.40
C LEU A 18 -0.07 2.18 5.84
N TRP A 19 0.83 2.29 4.88
CA TRP A 19 2.27 2.31 5.09
C TRP A 19 2.82 3.72 4.86
N GLY A 20 3.00 4.48 5.95
CA GLY A 20 3.16 5.92 5.90
C GLY A 20 1.96 6.57 5.21
N THR A 21 2.21 7.19 4.06
CA THR A 21 1.16 7.80 3.22
C THR A 21 0.70 6.89 2.09
N ARG A 22 1.03 5.59 2.10
CA ARG A 22 0.67 4.65 1.03
C ARG A 22 -0.41 3.69 1.48
N ALA A 23 -1.58 3.84 0.89
CA ALA A 23 -2.65 2.88 1.07
C ALA A 23 -2.38 1.66 0.19
N ILE A 24 -2.32 0.49 0.82
CA ILE A 24 -2.07 -0.78 0.14
C ILE A 24 -3.39 -1.52 0.07
N LEU A 25 -3.85 -1.74 -1.15
CA LEU A 25 -5.12 -2.36 -1.47
C LEU A 25 -4.86 -3.80 -1.91
N GLU A 26 -5.63 -4.74 -1.41
CA GLU A 26 -5.67 -6.13 -1.89
C GLU A 26 -7.05 -6.40 -2.51
N ASP A 27 -7.08 -6.95 -3.73
CA ASP A 27 -8.32 -7.38 -4.37
C ASP A 27 -8.66 -8.85 -4.08
N GLY A 28 -9.84 -9.31 -4.50
CA GLY A 28 -10.26 -10.71 -4.30
C GLY A 28 -9.40 -11.76 -5.03
N LYS A 29 -8.54 -11.35 -5.98
CA LYS A 29 -7.51 -12.20 -6.60
C LYS A 29 -6.16 -12.08 -5.91
N ARG A 30 -6.14 -11.35 -4.80
CA ARG A 30 -4.99 -11.08 -3.97
C ARG A 30 -3.87 -10.34 -4.67
N ARG A 31 -4.22 -9.50 -5.63
CA ARG A 31 -3.29 -8.59 -6.29
C ARG A 31 -3.17 -7.31 -5.49
N ILE A 32 -1.96 -6.77 -5.41
CA ILE A 32 -1.67 -5.56 -4.66
C ILE A 32 -1.76 -4.35 -5.56
N SER A 33 -2.43 -3.30 -5.07
CA SER A 33 -2.35 -1.96 -5.62
C SER A 33 -1.91 -0.98 -4.53
N VAL A 34 -1.18 0.06 -4.90
CA VAL A 34 -0.63 1.03 -3.97
C VAL A 34 -1.05 2.42 -4.41
N ILE A 35 -1.69 3.16 -3.51
CA ILE A 35 -2.12 4.53 -3.73
C ILE A 35 -1.38 5.44 -2.75
N ASN A 36 -0.60 6.38 -3.26
CA ASN A 36 -0.01 7.43 -2.44
C ASN A 36 -1.06 8.51 -2.16
N ILE A 37 -1.26 8.82 -0.89
CA ILE A 37 -2.22 9.82 -0.40
C ILE A 37 -1.54 11.01 0.28
N ALA A 38 -0.21 11.18 0.16
CA ALA A 38 0.53 12.30 0.72
C ALA A 38 0.15 13.65 0.10
N GLY A 39 -0.10 13.65 -1.21
CA GLY A 39 -0.37 14.85 -2.00
C GLY A 39 -1.81 15.36 -1.91
N ALA A 40 -2.07 16.50 -2.55
CA ALA A 40 -3.41 17.06 -2.66
C ALA A 40 -4.38 16.11 -3.39
N LYS A 41 -3.86 15.33 -4.35
CA LYS A 41 -4.59 14.31 -5.09
C LYS A 41 -3.94 12.94 -4.85
N PRO A 42 -4.73 11.89 -4.58
CA PRO A 42 -4.20 10.53 -4.54
C PRO A 42 -3.59 10.13 -5.87
N GLU A 43 -2.47 9.42 -5.83
CA GLU A 43 -1.73 8.95 -6.99
C GLU A 43 -1.63 7.42 -6.97
N LEU A 44 -1.92 6.79 -8.11
CA LEU A 44 -1.81 5.35 -8.26
C LEU A 44 -0.37 4.99 -8.60
N GLU A 45 0.33 4.29 -7.71
CA GLU A 45 1.73 3.90 -7.90
C GLU A 45 1.86 2.46 -8.43
N ILE A 46 1.07 1.53 -7.89
CA ILE A 46 1.01 0.11 -8.30
C ILE A 46 -0.44 -0.23 -8.62
N LEU A 47 -0.67 -0.91 -9.75
CA LEU A 47 -1.96 -1.44 -10.17
C LEU A 47 -1.85 -2.95 -10.43
N GLY A 48 -2.43 -3.74 -9.53
CA GLY A 48 -2.51 -5.20 -9.68
C GLY A 48 -1.15 -5.85 -9.91
N ASP A 49 -0.23 -5.67 -8.96
CA ASP A 49 1.13 -6.22 -8.92
C ASP A 49 2.10 -5.66 -9.98
N LYS A 50 1.73 -4.58 -10.67
CA LYS A 50 2.56 -3.91 -11.68
C LYS A 50 2.62 -2.41 -11.42
N PRO A 51 3.71 -1.72 -11.80
CA PRO A 51 3.74 -0.26 -11.80
C PRO A 51 2.56 0.30 -12.60
N ALA A 52 1.90 1.33 -12.05
CA ALA A 52 0.80 1.96 -12.72
C ALA A 52 1.27 2.72 -13.99
N PRO A 53 0.37 2.97 -14.96
CA PRO A 53 0.71 3.79 -16.11
C PRO A 53 1.25 5.16 -15.67
N ASN A 54 2.31 5.63 -16.32
CA ASN A 54 2.95 6.93 -16.10
C ASN A 54 3.73 7.11 -14.78
N ILE A 55 3.90 6.05 -13.99
CA ILE A 55 4.78 6.09 -12.82
C ILE A 55 6.24 5.87 -13.26
N LYS A 56 7.17 6.62 -12.66
CA LYS A 56 8.60 6.41 -12.83
C LYS A 56 9.06 5.22 -12.00
N PHE A 57 9.67 4.22 -12.63
CA PHE A 57 10.19 3.06 -11.92
C PHE A 57 11.44 2.49 -12.60
N ILE A 58 12.22 1.72 -11.83
CA ILE A 58 13.36 0.93 -12.31
C ILE A 58 13.08 -0.56 -12.02
N PRO A 59 13.09 -1.45 -13.02
CA PRO A 59 13.03 -2.90 -12.79
C PRO A 59 14.21 -3.35 -11.92
N SER A 60 13.97 -4.25 -10.96
CA SER A 60 14.99 -4.72 -10.02
C SER A 60 14.81 -6.20 -9.73
N GLY A 61 15.45 -7.07 -10.52
CA GLY A 61 15.28 -8.52 -10.39
C GLY A 61 13.81 -8.91 -10.54
N SER A 62 13.21 -9.48 -9.49
CA SER A 62 11.80 -9.85 -9.44
C SER A 62 10.86 -8.71 -8.97
N GLY A 63 11.37 -7.51 -8.71
CA GLY A 63 10.60 -6.38 -8.19
C GLY A 63 10.77 -5.07 -8.95
N PHE A 64 10.25 -3.99 -8.38
CA PHE A 64 10.22 -2.66 -8.96
C PHE A 64 10.66 -1.62 -7.93
N LYS A 65 11.63 -0.78 -8.27
CA LYS A 65 11.99 0.41 -7.50
C LYS A 65 11.12 1.56 -7.99
N ILE A 66 10.19 2.01 -7.16
CA ILE A 66 9.30 3.14 -7.47
C ILE A 66 10.01 4.44 -7.11
N LEU A 67 10.05 5.37 -8.06
CA LEU A 67 10.77 6.64 -7.92
C LEU A 67 9.82 7.75 -7.50
N ALA A 68 10.29 8.63 -6.62
CA ALA A 68 9.65 9.91 -6.36
C ALA A 68 9.88 10.89 -7.53
N ASP A 69 9.17 12.02 -7.52
CA ASP A 69 9.26 13.03 -8.57
C ASP A 69 10.67 13.58 -8.77
N ASP A 70 11.42 13.70 -7.67
CA ASP A 70 12.81 14.14 -7.61
C ASP A 70 13.83 13.08 -8.12
N GLY A 71 13.35 11.89 -8.48
CA GLY A 71 14.16 10.80 -9.02
C GLY A 71 14.80 9.90 -7.97
N HIS A 72 14.63 10.16 -6.67
CA HIS A 72 15.08 9.25 -5.63
C HIS A 72 14.16 8.02 -5.53
N ILE A 73 14.73 6.89 -5.08
CA ILE A 73 13.94 5.68 -4.81
C ILE A 73 13.05 5.97 -3.61
N SER A 74 11.73 5.86 -3.81
CA SER A 74 10.77 6.05 -2.73
C SER A 74 10.54 4.74 -1.97
N TYR A 75 10.37 3.64 -2.69
CA TYR A 75 10.31 2.30 -2.12
C TYR A 75 10.61 1.24 -3.17
N ILE A 76 10.80 0.01 -2.71
CA ILE A 76 10.91 -1.16 -3.57
C ILE A 76 9.71 -2.05 -3.31
N PHE A 77 9.03 -2.44 -4.37
CA PHE A 77 7.91 -3.36 -4.35
C PHE A 77 8.33 -4.72 -4.92
N TRP A 78 8.00 -5.79 -4.20
CA TRP A 78 8.28 -7.16 -4.56
C TRP A 78 6.96 -7.92 -4.75
N PRO A 79 6.47 -8.05 -5.99
CA PRO A 79 5.18 -8.66 -6.29
C PRO A 79 5.03 -10.09 -5.78
N GLN A 80 6.07 -10.91 -5.92
CA GLN A 80 6.01 -12.34 -5.57
C GLN A 80 5.80 -12.58 -4.07
N SER A 81 6.46 -11.77 -3.23
CA SER A 81 6.34 -11.82 -1.78
C SER A 81 5.28 -10.87 -1.23
N LYS A 82 4.72 -9.98 -2.07
CA LYS A 82 3.83 -8.87 -1.68
C LYS A 82 4.43 -8.01 -0.57
N SER A 83 5.70 -7.66 -0.75
CA SER A 83 6.44 -6.87 0.23
C SER A 83 6.84 -5.51 -0.31
N LEU A 84 6.83 -4.52 0.59
CA LEU A 84 7.35 -3.19 0.34
C LEU A 84 8.48 -2.91 1.31
N THR A 85 9.55 -2.31 0.80
CA THR A 85 10.73 -1.92 1.60
C THR A 85 11.10 -0.48 1.30
N SER A 86 11.30 0.32 2.35
CA SER A 86 11.84 1.68 2.21
C SER A 86 13.38 1.58 2.10
N PRO A 87 14.02 2.28 1.16
CA PRO A 87 15.47 2.19 0.93
C PRO A 87 16.30 2.82 2.05
N ASP A 88 15.71 3.72 2.82
CA ASP A 88 16.34 4.47 3.91
C ASP A 88 15.86 4.00 5.30
N ASN A 89 15.09 2.92 5.37
CA ASN A 89 14.47 2.40 6.59
C ASN A 89 13.60 3.42 7.36
N ARG A 90 13.14 4.50 6.72
CA ARG A 90 12.18 5.44 7.34
C ARG A 90 10.85 4.78 7.67
N LEU A 91 10.50 3.74 6.93
CA LEU A 91 9.37 2.88 7.25
C LEU A 91 9.85 1.44 7.38
N PRO A 92 9.36 0.69 8.39
CA PRO A 92 9.70 -0.71 8.51
C PRO A 92 9.20 -1.48 7.28
N PRO A 93 9.95 -2.50 6.81
CA PRO A 93 9.51 -3.31 5.69
C PRO A 93 8.21 -4.02 6.04
N ILE A 94 7.35 -4.23 5.04
CA ILE A 94 6.08 -4.91 5.24
C ILE A 94 5.92 -6.07 4.27
N GLN A 95 5.11 -7.06 4.66
CA GLN A 95 4.73 -8.18 3.83
C GLN A 95 3.28 -8.57 4.09
N ILE A 96 2.49 -8.72 3.01
CA ILE A 96 1.11 -9.19 3.09
C ILE A 96 1.08 -10.70 2.79
N GLU A 97 0.86 -11.51 3.83
CA GLU A 97 0.73 -12.96 3.74
C GLU A 97 -0.75 -13.36 3.63
N ASN A 98 -1.05 -14.67 3.60
CA ASN A 98 -2.42 -15.17 3.43
C ASN A 98 -3.32 -14.90 4.65
N SER A 99 -2.73 -14.94 5.85
CA SER A 99 -3.45 -14.89 7.13
C SER A 99 -2.79 -13.94 8.13
N SER A 100 -1.81 -13.17 7.68
CA SER A 100 -0.98 -12.31 8.49
C SER A 100 -0.41 -11.16 7.69
N VAL A 101 -0.07 -10.11 8.41
CA VAL A 101 0.77 -9.03 7.90
C VAL A 101 2.03 -8.99 8.75
N VAL A 102 3.18 -8.92 8.09
CA VAL A 102 4.47 -8.70 8.75
C VAL A 102 4.83 -7.22 8.62
N VAL A 103 5.20 -6.57 9.72
CA VAL A 103 5.71 -5.20 9.79
C VAL A 103 7.03 -5.21 10.57
N GLY A 104 8.15 -5.05 9.87
CA GLY A 104 9.48 -5.23 10.43
C GLY A 104 9.64 -6.65 10.97
N THR A 105 9.87 -6.75 12.28
CA THR A 105 9.97 -8.03 13.01
C THR A 105 8.65 -8.49 13.62
N ASN A 106 7.58 -7.69 13.52
CA ASN A 106 6.27 -8.01 14.08
C ASN A 106 5.42 -8.77 13.07
N ARG A 107 4.90 -9.93 13.44
CA ARG A 107 3.86 -10.63 12.67
C ARG A 107 2.51 -10.43 13.37
N ILE A 108 1.58 -9.83 12.64
CA ILE A 108 0.22 -9.57 13.10
C ILE A 108 -0.68 -10.59 12.40
N SER A 109 -1.09 -11.60 13.15
CA SER A 109 -1.96 -12.68 12.68
C SER A 109 -3.38 -12.45 13.19
N SER A 110 -4.40 -12.79 12.38
CA SER A 110 -5.81 -12.83 12.82
C SER A 110 -6.44 -11.48 13.22
N SER A 111 -6.09 -10.38 12.56
CA SER A 111 -6.88 -9.14 12.63
C SER A 111 -7.83 -9.07 11.43
N MET A 112 -8.90 -9.89 11.45
CA MET A 112 -10.06 -9.64 10.58
C MET A 112 -10.70 -8.33 11.04
N ILE A 113 -10.24 -7.21 10.48
CA ILE A 113 -10.94 -5.94 10.60
C ILE A 113 -11.96 -5.92 9.48
N SER A 114 -13.15 -6.43 9.78
CA SER A 114 -14.33 -6.28 8.93
C SER A 114 -14.91 -4.88 9.18
N GLY A 115 -14.80 -3.98 8.20
CA GLY A 115 -15.30 -2.62 8.34
C GLY A 115 -14.79 -1.64 7.27
N PHE A 116 -15.01 -0.34 7.51
CA PHE A 116 -14.67 0.74 6.57
C PHE A 116 -13.29 1.39 6.82
N GLY A 117 -12.55 0.91 7.82
CA GLY A 117 -11.24 1.43 8.23
C GLY A 117 -10.06 0.74 7.53
N VAL A 118 -8.86 1.17 7.89
CA VAL A 118 -7.61 0.50 7.51
C VAL A 118 -7.32 -0.61 8.52
N GLY A 119 -6.85 -1.75 8.03
CA GLY A 119 -6.41 -2.87 8.87
C GLY A 119 -5.31 -2.46 9.84
N ILE A 120 -4.13 -2.17 9.30
CA ILE A 120 -2.93 -1.77 10.05
C ILE A 120 -2.43 -0.44 9.52
N ALA A 121 -2.17 0.54 10.38
CA ALA A 121 -1.47 1.75 10.01
C ALA A 121 -0.04 1.71 10.58
N VAL A 122 0.93 2.04 9.74
CA VAL A 122 2.36 2.09 10.06
C VAL A 122 2.84 3.50 9.79
N SER A 123 3.36 4.19 10.81
CA SER A 123 3.88 5.55 10.70
C SER A 123 5.41 5.59 10.63
N GLU A 124 5.95 6.71 10.15
CA GLU A 124 7.40 6.92 9.98
C GLU A 124 8.17 6.96 11.32
N ASP A 125 7.48 7.28 12.43
CA ASP A 125 8.03 7.20 13.79
C ASP A 125 8.06 5.77 14.35
N GLY A 126 7.67 4.77 13.56
CA GLY A 126 7.62 3.36 13.95
C GLY A 126 6.34 2.95 14.68
N GLY A 127 5.36 3.83 14.79
CA GLY A 127 4.04 3.51 15.33
C GLY A 127 3.30 2.45 14.49
N ILE A 128 2.70 1.47 15.17
CA ILE A 128 1.81 0.48 14.56
C ILE A 128 0.45 0.59 15.24
N ALA A 129 -0.60 0.90 14.47
CA ALA A 129 -1.98 0.95 14.95
C ALA A 129 -2.84 -0.08 14.22
N ILE A 130 -3.79 -0.69 14.95
CA ILE A 130 -4.73 -1.69 14.43
C ILE A 130 -6.13 -1.07 14.41
N GLY A 131 -6.83 -1.12 13.28
CA GLY A 131 -8.19 -0.58 13.13
C GLY A 131 -8.22 0.95 12.99
N ALA A 132 -7.32 1.52 12.20
CA ALA A 132 -7.24 2.96 11.99
C ALA A 132 -8.41 3.47 11.13
N PRO A 133 -8.88 4.71 11.33
CA PRO A 133 -9.87 5.32 10.45
C PRO A 133 -9.31 5.44 9.02
N LEU A 134 -10.21 5.41 8.03
CA LEU A 134 -9.82 5.62 6.65
C LEU A 134 -9.26 7.04 6.47
N PRO A 135 -8.04 7.21 5.95
CA PRO A 135 -7.47 8.53 5.75
C PRO A 135 -8.35 9.38 4.82
N PRO A 136 -8.46 10.71 5.04
CA PRO A 136 -9.30 11.57 4.22
C PRO A 136 -9.01 11.48 2.71
N GLY A 137 -7.74 11.32 2.34
CA GLY A 137 -7.33 11.14 0.94
C GLY A 137 -7.97 9.94 0.27
N LEU A 138 -8.12 8.84 1.01
CA LEU A 138 -8.69 7.59 0.53
C LEU A 138 -10.22 7.57 0.67
N ALA A 139 -10.75 8.20 1.71
CA ALA A 139 -12.20 8.35 1.90
C ALA A 139 -12.87 9.09 0.74
N ARG A 140 -12.19 10.06 0.13
CA ARG A 140 -12.65 10.78 -1.07
C ARG A 140 -12.78 9.89 -2.31
N LEU A 141 -12.13 8.74 -2.34
CA LEU A 141 -12.17 7.80 -3.46
C LEU A 141 -13.32 6.79 -3.34
N ARG A 142 -14.06 6.79 -2.22
CA ARG A 142 -15.18 5.85 -2.02
C ARG A 142 -16.29 6.12 -3.03
N ARG A 143 -16.80 5.02 -3.59
CA ARG A 143 -17.99 5.00 -4.44
C ARG A 143 -19.16 4.36 -3.72
#